data_AF-A0A3N1HFM6-F1
#
_entry.id   AF-A0A3N1HFM6-F1
#
_cell.length_a   1.000
_cell.length_b   1.000
_cell.length_c   1.000
_cell.angle_alpha   90.00
_cell.angle_beta   90.00
_cell.angle_gamma   90.00
#
_symmetry.space_group_name_H-M   'P 1'
#
loop_
_entity.id
_entity.type
_entity.pdbx_description
1 polymer ?
#
loop_
_entity_poly.entity_id
_entity_poly.type
_entity_poly.pdbx_seq_one_letter_code
_entity_poly.pdbx_strand_id
1 'polypeptide(L)'
;MDPREDDDEEDDFDPEEDEDGFDDDDDDVEDEDDLFGVTSEPRTICHLCGGAGFIANPTSAVIGGAPRTVDNGRECPHCVGARKFPGLVPPL
;
A
#
# COMPACT_ATOMS: atom_id res chain seq x y z
N MET A 1 54.98 -11.61 -12.02
CA MET A 1 54.95 -12.84 -12.82
C MET A 1 54.54 -13.95 -11.87
N ASP A 2 53.42 -14.59 -12.14
CA ASP A 2 53.10 -16.00 -11.84
C ASP A 2 54.34 -16.91 -12.00
N PRO A 3 54.49 -18.09 -11.34
CA PRO A 3 53.43 -19.11 -11.25
C PRO A 3 53.43 -20.10 -10.05
N ARG A 4 52.22 -20.61 -9.74
CA ARG A 4 51.82 -22.00 -9.41
C ARG A 4 52.78 -22.97 -8.68
N GLU A 5 52.33 -23.45 -7.52
CA GLU A 5 52.36 -24.87 -7.09
C GLU A 5 51.06 -25.06 -6.26
N ASP A 6 50.00 -25.60 -6.87
CA ASP A 6 49.54 -27.00 -6.69
C ASP A 6 48.96 -27.23 -5.28
N ASP A 7 47.63 -27.20 -5.19
CA ASP A 7 46.90 -28.17 -4.37
C ASP A 7 45.50 -28.32 -4.97
N ASP A 8 45.33 -29.44 -5.65
CA ASP A 8 44.08 -30.04 -6.07
C ASP A 8 43.11 -30.14 -4.88
N GLU A 9 42.05 -29.34 -4.88
CA GLU A 9 40.85 -29.71 -4.13
C GLU A 9 39.69 -29.65 -5.14
N GLU A 10 39.35 -30.84 -5.64
CA GLU A 10 38.10 -31.08 -6.36
C GLU A 10 36.97 -30.79 -5.37
N ASP A 11 36.47 -29.55 -5.39
CA ASP A 11 35.24 -29.18 -4.68
C ASP A 11 34.09 -29.80 -5.48
N ASP A 12 33.81 -31.06 -5.13
CA ASP A 12 32.64 -31.84 -5.54
C ASP A 12 31.40 -31.05 -5.08
N PHE A 13 30.94 -30.14 -5.93
CA PHE A 13 29.69 -29.42 -5.72
C PHE A 13 28.57 -30.43 -5.85
N ASP A 14 28.22 -31.08 -4.73
CA ASP A 14 27.07 -31.95 -4.58
C ASP A 14 25.82 -31.07 -4.49
N PRO A 15 25.00 -30.98 -5.56
CA PRO A 15 23.83 -30.12 -5.56
C PRO A 15 22.67 -30.70 -4.71
N GLU A 16 22.85 -31.84 -4.04
CA GLU A 16 21.78 -32.55 -3.33
C GLU A 16 21.69 -32.25 -1.81
N GLU A 17 22.53 -31.38 -1.22
CA GLU A 17 22.50 -31.11 0.24
C GLU A 17 21.89 -29.78 0.71
N ASP A 18 21.45 -28.86 -0.16
CA ASP A 18 20.71 -27.66 0.28
C ASP A 18 19.19 -27.92 0.31
N GLU A 19 18.79 -28.92 1.12
CA GLU A 19 17.40 -29.18 1.52
C GLU A 19 17.00 -28.32 2.74
N ASP A 20 17.43 -27.06 2.77
CA ASP A 20 17.02 -26.11 3.80
C ASP A 20 15.69 -25.48 3.40
N GLY A 21 14.61 -26.18 3.71
CA GLY A 21 13.25 -25.70 3.52
C GLY A 21 13.05 -24.29 4.08
N PHE A 22 13.05 -23.30 3.18
CA PHE A 22 12.33 -22.06 3.38
C PHE A 22 10.84 -22.42 3.42
N ASP A 23 10.35 -22.70 4.63
CA ASP A 23 8.93 -22.63 4.97
C ASP A 23 8.55 -21.14 4.88
N ASP A 24 8.41 -20.67 3.65
CA ASP A 24 7.87 -19.35 3.30
C ASP A 24 6.34 -19.43 3.43
N ASP A 25 5.88 -19.75 4.64
CA ASP A 25 4.47 -19.58 5.03
C ASP A 25 4.28 -18.10 5.45
N ASP A 26 4.54 -17.20 4.49
CA ASP A 26 4.15 -15.79 4.51
C ASP A 26 3.07 -15.58 3.43
N ASP A 27 2.08 -16.48 3.39
CA ASP A 27 0.83 -16.33 2.63
C ASP A 27 -0.16 -15.38 3.37
N ASP A 28 0.34 -14.25 3.88
CA ASP A 28 -0.51 -13.12 4.30
C ASP A 28 -0.11 -11.85 3.53
N VAL A 29 0.08 -12.02 2.23
CA VAL A 29 0.03 -10.92 1.26
C VAL A 29 -1.42 -10.41 1.26
N GLU A 30 -1.78 -9.62 2.26
CA GLU A 30 -3.01 -8.80 2.25
C GLU A 30 -2.96 -7.98 0.96
N ASP A 31 -3.76 -8.37 -0.04
CA ASP A 31 -3.97 -7.73 -1.36
C ASP A 31 -3.64 -6.23 -1.33
N GLU A 32 -2.37 -5.90 -1.62
CA GLU A 32 -1.88 -4.51 -1.72
C GLU A 32 -2.58 -3.75 -2.87
N ASP A 33 -3.28 -4.50 -3.72
CA ASP A 33 -4.07 -4.03 -4.85
C ASP A 33 -5.45 -3.45 -4.44
N ASP A 34 -6.05 -3.86 -3.32
CA ASP A 34 -7.37 -3.33 -2.90
C ASP A 34 -7.25 -1.99 -2.15
N LEU A 35 -6.03 -1.63 -1.71
CA LEU A 35 -5.78 -0.34 -1.07
C LEU A 35 -6.00 0.84 -2.03
N PHE A 36 -5.88 0.60 -3.35
CA PHE A 36 -6.12 1.55 -4.43
C PHE A 36 -7.28 1.16 -5.36
N GLY A 37 -8.20 0.29 -4.91
CA GLY A 37 -9.34 -0.19 -5.70
C GLY A 37 -10.14 0.95 -6.34
N VAL A 38 -9.84 1.26 -7.61
CA VAL A 38 -10.61 2.19 -8.42
C VAL A 38 -11.83 1.42 -8.90
N THR A 39 -13.03 1.90 -8.57
CA THR A 39 -14.27 1.22 -8.97
C THR A 39 -14.32 1.08 -10.49
N SER A 40 -14.50 -0.14 -10.99
CA SER A 40 -14.60 -0.45 -12.43
C SER A 40 -15.78 0.24 -13.11
N GLU A 41 -16.86 0.51 -12.37
CA GLU A 41 -18.03 1.26 -12.88
C GLU A 41 -17.73 2.77 -12.99
N PRO A 42 -17.98 3.42 -14.14
CA PRO A 42 -17.89 4.88 -14.23
C PRO A 42 -18.91 5.54 -13.30
N ARG A 43 -18.43 6.36 -12.37
CA ARG A 43 -19.25 7.10 -11.41
C ARG A 43 -18.77 8.54 -11.34
N THR A 44 -19.69 9.49 -11.13
CA THR A 44 -19.27 10.85 -10.78
C THR A 44 -18.70 10.91 -9.39
N ILE A 45 -17.46 11.36 -9.32
CA ILE A 45 -16.76 11.70 -8.09
C ILE A 45 -17.50 12.87 -7.41
N CYS A 46 -17.59 12.85 -6.09
CA CYS A 46 -18.12 13.97 -5.33
C CYS A 46 -17.24 15.21 -5.54
N HIS A 47 -17.77 16.25 -6.19
CA HIS A 47 -17.01 17.46 -6.50
C HIS A 47 -16.60 18.27 -5.26
N LEU A 48 -17.25 18.05 -4.10
CA LEU A 48 -16.89 18.74 -2.87
C LEU A 48 -15.63 18.18 -2.22
N CYS A 49 -15.54 16.84 -2.07
CA CYS A 49 -14.38 16.18 -1.44
C CYS A 49 -13.39 15.58 -2.43
N GLY A 50 -13.63 15.74 -3.74
CA GLY A 50 -12.77 15.17 -4.79
C GLY A 50 -12.70 13.64 -4.74
N GLY A 51 -13.65 12.96 -4.09
CA GLY A 51 -13.63 11.50 -3.93
C GLY A 51 -12.94 10.99 -2.68
N ALA A 52 -12.39 11.87 -1.83
CA ALA A 52 -11.74 11.44 -0.59
C ALA A 52 -12.73 10.93 0.48
N GLY A 53 -14.01 11.33 0.41
CA GLY A 53 -15.03 10.98 1.42
C GLY A 53 -14.94 11.82 2.71
N PHE A 54 -13.80 12.44 2.97
CA PHE A 54 -13.54 13.36 4.07
C PHE A 54 -13.08 14.72 3.54
N ILE A 55 -13.24 15.76 4.35
CA ILE A 55 -12.71 17.10 4.08
C ILE A 55 -11.86 17.56 5.26
N ALA A 56 -10.88 18.41 4.96
CA ALA A 56 -9.98 18.94 5.97
C ALA A 56 -10.75 19.61 7.12
N ASN A 57 -10.36 19.24 8.34
CA ASN A 57 -10.91 19.71 9.60
C ASN A 57 -9.76 20.04 10.56
N PRO A 58 -9.04 21.17 10.32
CA PRO A 58 -7.90 21.55 11.13
C PRO A 58 -8.33 21.78 12.57
N THR A 59 -7.78 20.98 13.48
CA THR A 59 -8.09 20.99 14.91
C THR A 59 -6.80 21.20 15.71
N SER A 60 -6.88 21.89 16.86
CA SER A 60 -5.75 22.03 17.77
C SER A 60 -5.61 20.77 18.62
N ALA A 61 -4.40 20.19 18.65
CA ALA A 61 -4.04 19.08 19.52
C ALA A 61 -2.73 19.39 20.25
N VAL A 62 -2.48 18.72 21.38
CA VAL A 62 -1.19 18.77 22.08
C VAL A 62 -0.45 17.46 21.80
N ILE A 63 0.69 17.53 21.12
CA ILE A 63 1.52 16.38 20.75
C ILE A 63 2.90 16.59 21.36
N GLY A 64 3.32 15.67 22.24
CA GLY A 64 4.61 15.80 22.96
C GLY A 64 4.69 17.04 23.85
N GLY A 65 3.55 17.47 24.43
CA GLY A 65 3.47 18.66 25.28
C GLY A 65 3.45 20.00 24.52
N ALA A 66 3.52 20.00 23.19
CA ALA A 66 3.45 21.21 22.37
C ALA A 66 2.13 21.30 21.59
N PRO A 67 1.52 22.49 21.47
CA PRO A 67 0.34 22.68 20.64
C PRO A 67 0.71 22.54 19.15
N ARG A 68 -0.08 21.77 18.42
CA ARG A 68 0.04 21.52 16.98
C ARG A 68 -1.34 21.62 16.33
N THR A 69 -1.37 22.04 15.07
CA THR A 69 -2.57 21.89 14.23
C THR A 69 -2.49 20.55 13.54
N VAL A 70 -3.54 19.74 13.67
CA VAL A 70 -3.69 18.46 12.98
C VAL A 70 -4.94 18.49 12.12
N ASP A 71 -4.91 17.82 10.98
CA ASP A 71 -6.13 17.57 10.23
C ASP A 71 -6.85 16.38 10.86
N ASN A 72 -7.98 16.63 11.52
CA ASN A 72 -8.82 15.60 12.13
C ASN A 72 -10.05 15.37 11.25
N GLY A 73 -9.80 15.07 9.97
CA GLY A 73 -10.75 15.09 8.86
C GLY A 73 -12.21 14.82 9.24
N ARG A 74 -13.13 15.66 8.77
CA ARG A 74 -14.57 15.44 8.98
C ARG A 74 -15.16 14.73 7.78
N GLU A 75 -16.18 13.92 8.02
CA GLU A 75 -16.96 13.32 6.96
C GLU A 75 -17.51 14.39 6.00
N CYS A 76 -17.42 14.14 4.70
CA CYS A 76 -17.94 15.07 3.70
C CYS A 76 -19.47 15.16 3.80
N PRO A 77 -20.06 16.34 4.09
CA PRO A 77 -21.51 16.46 4.27
C PRO A 77 -22.30 16.28 2.97
N HIS A 78 -21.63 16.33 1.82
CA HIS A 78 -22.27 16.25 0.52
C HIS A 78 -22.48 14.80 0.06
N CYS A 79 -21.46 13.95 0.22
CA CYS A 79 -21.56 12.54 -0.14
C CYS A 79 -21.67 11.59 1.06
N VAL A 80 -21.58 12.09 2.31
CA VAL A 80 -21.66 11.30 3.54
C VAL A 80 -20.72 10.09 3.48
N GLY A 81 -19.44 10.36 3.22
CA GLY A 81 -18.41 9.32 3.09
C GLY A 81 -18.46 8.46 1.82
N ALA A 82 -19.52 8.53 1.00
CA ALA A 82 -19.71 7.64 -0.16
C ALA A 82 -18.74 7.87 -1.34
N ARG A 83 -17.96 8.97 -1.32
CA ARG A 83 -16.95 9.37 -2.34
C ARG A 83 -17.51 9.71 -3.73
N LYS A 84 -18.73 9.28 -4.04
CA LYS A 84 -19.41 9.43 -5.33
C LYS A 84 -20.90 9.68 -5.16
N PHE A 85 -21.54 10.15 -6.22
CA PHE A 85 -22.99 10.22 -6.31
C PHE A 85 -23.56 9.09 -7.17
N PRO A 86 -24.72 8.51 -6.80
CA PRO A 86 -25.45 7.63 -7.69
C PRO A 86 -26.08 8.43 -8.84
N GLY A 87 -25.99 7.90 -10.06
CA GLY A 87 -26.86 8.34 -11.17
C GLY A 87 -26.27 9.28 -12.23
N LEU A 88 -25.00 9.70 -12.14
CA LEU A 88 -24.31 10.30 -13.29
C LEU A 88 -23.31 9.29 -13.84
N VAL A 89 -23.85 8.30 -14.56
CA VAL A 89 -23.05 7.46 -15.46
C VAL A 89 -23.00 8.20 -16.80
N PRO A 90 -21.82 8.63 -17.29
CA PRO A 90 -21.72 9.20 -18.63
C PRO A 90 -22.23 8.19 -19.66
N PRO A 91 -23.02 8.60 -20.66
CA PRO A 91 -23.42 7.70 -21.74
C PRO A 91 -22.17 7.20 -22.50
N LEU A 92 -22.17 5.91 -22.84
CA LEU A 92 -21.15 5.26 -23.68
C LEU A 92 -21.32 5.64 -25.16
#